data_AF-A0A6P8B8I5-F1
#
_entry.id   AF-A0A6P8B8I5-F1
#
_cell.length_a   1.000
_cell.length_b   1.000
_cell.length_c   1.000
_cell.angle_alpha   90.00
_cell.angle_beta   90.00
_cell.angle_gamma   90.00
#
_symmetry.space_group_name_H-M   'P 1'
#
loop_
_entity.id
_entity.type
_entity.pdbx_description
1 polymer ?
#
loop_
_entity_poly.entity_id
_entity_poly.type
_entity_poly.pdbx_seq_one_letter_code
_entity_poly.pdbx_strand_id
1 'polypeptide(L)'
;MRPTTTILLITAGLFDCTAAFRCLIGQYGSCNFRKAPGEEMTRCAIACNIRGLTSDCQCPENFPNRRNWVYTGSNECITQTQFTIRAQCQNADPNRILG
;
A
#
# COMPACT_ATOMS: atom_id res chain seq x y z
N MET A 1 -38.62 34.36 6.40
CA MET A 1 -38.69 32.97 6.91
C MET A 1 -37.42 32.27 6.49
N ARG A 2 -36.63 31.77 7.46
CA ARG A 2 -35.40 30.98 7.20
C ARG A 2 -35.78 29.61 6.64
N PRO A 3 -35.02 29.06 5.68
CA PRO A 3 -34.85 27.64 5.55
C PRO A 3 -33.52 27.21 6.17
N THR A 4 -33.64 26.08 6.83
CA THR A 4 -32.73 25.42 7.75
C THR A 4 -31.57 24.78 7.00
N THR A 5 -30.40 24.89 7.62
CA THR A 5 -29.17 24.11 7.43
C THR A 5 -29.40 22.68 6.93
N THR A 6 -28.73 22.29 5.84
CA THR A 6 -28.40 20.88 5.56
C THR A 6 -26.91 20.80 5.31
N ILE A 7 -26.16 20.43 6.35
CA ILE A 7 -24.74 20.07 6.25
C ILE A 7 -24.72 18.67 5.63
N LEU A 8 -24.30 18.54 4.37
CA LEU A 8 -23.92 17.24 3.82
C LEU A 8 -22.58 16.84 4.45
N LEU A 9 -22.66 15.99 5.46
CA LEU A 9 -21.52 15.22 5.95
C LEU A 9 -21.12 14.25 4.85
N ILE A 10 -20.04 14.57 4.14
CA ILE A 10 -19.34 13.64 3.25
C ILE A 10 -18.69 12.59 4.16
N THR A 11 -19.42 11.52 4.45
CA THR A 11 -18.83 10.27 4.93
C THR A 11 -18.06 9.69 3.75
N ALA A 12 -16.79 10.08 3.61
CA ALA A 12 -15.86 9.35 2.77
C ALA A 12 -15.77 7.94 3.38
N GLY A 13 -16.42 6.97 2.74
CA GLY A 13 -16.30 5.58 3.10
C GLY A 13 -14.82 5.22 3.22
N LEU A 14 -14.44 4.67 4.36
CA LEU A 14 -13.20 3.95 4.51
C LEU A 14 -13.33 2.73 3.60
N PHE A 15 -12.93 2.89 2.33
CA PHE A 15 -12.82 1.77 1.43
C PHE A 15 -11.77 0.83 2.01
N ASP A 16 -12.15 -0.42 2.26
CA ASP A 16 -11.26 -1.57 2.51
C ASP A 16 -10.40 -1.85 1.26
N CYS A 17 -9.57 -0.87 0.88
CA CYS A 17 -8.75 -0.92 -0.32
C CYS A 17 -7.50 -1.75 -0.03
N THR A 18 -7.65 -3.07 -0.03
CA THR A 18 -6.55 -3.89 -0.55
C THR A 18 -6.45 -3.62 -2.04
N ALA A 19 -5.64 -2.62 -2.43
CA ALA A 19 -5.50 -2.26 -3.83
C ALA A 19 -4.76 -3.38 -4.56
N ALA A 20 -5.50 -4.07 -5.44
CA ALA A 20 -4.91 -4.98 -6.41
C ALA A 20 -4.46 -4.17 -7.63
N PHE A 21 -3.21 -4.38 -8.06
CA PHE A 21 -2.64 -3.75 -9.26
C PHE A 21 -1.90 -4.79 -10.09
N ARG A 22 -1.75 -4.51 -11.38
CA ARG A 22 -1.13 -5.42 -12.34
C ARG A 22 0.26 -4.94 -12.72
N CYS A 23 1.21 -5.85 -12.70
CA CYS A 23 2.56 -5.68 -13.20
C CYS A 23 2.84 -6.62 -14.36
N LEU A 24 3.93 -6.35 -15.09
CA LEU A 24 4.42 -7.29 -16.11
C LEU A 24 4.76 -8.63 -15.45
N ILE A 25 4.64 -9.72 -16.21
CA ILE A 25 5.02 -11.05 -15.73
C ILE A 25 6.45 -11.05 -15.18
N GLY A 26 6.65 -11.68 -14.02
CA GLY A 26 7.95 -11.73 -13.34
C GLY A 26 8.36 -10.44 -12.62
N GLN A 27 7.52 -9.40 -12.62
CA GLN A 27 7.67 -8.25 -11.73
C GLN A 27 6.93 -8.46 -10.41
N TYR A 28 7.34 -7.65 -9.44
CA TYR A 28 6.88 -7.63 -8.06
C TYR A 28 6.21 -6.29 -7.76
N GLY A 29 5.60 -6.17 -6.59
CA GLY A 29 4.96 -4.93 -6.14
C GLY A 29 5.74 -4.23 -5.05
N SER A 30 5.57 -2.92 -4.94
CA SER A 30 5.89 -2.17 -3.73
C SER A 30 4.71 -1.31 -3.33
N CYS A 31 4.44 -1.25 -2.03
CA CYS A 31 3.29 -0.56 -1.46
C CYS A 31 3.78 0.50 -0.47
N ASN A 32 3.17 1.69 -0.51
CA ASN A 32 3.49 2.80 0.37
C ASN A 32 2.49 2.93 1.51
N PHE A 33 3.00 3.14 2.72
CA PHE A 33 2.23 3.25 3.96
C PHE A 33 2.60 4.53 4.70
N ARG A 34 1.65 5.07 5.45
CA ARG A 34 1.87 6.22 6.35
C ARG A 34 1.07 6.05 7.62
N LYS A 35 1.55 6.62 8.71
CA LYS A 35 0.84 6.62 10.00
C LYS A 35 -0.22 7.72 10.10
N ALA A 36 0.08 8.91 9.58
CA ALA A 36 -0.86 10.03 9.52
C ALA A 36 -0.61 10.89 8.27
N PRO A 37 -1.58 11.71 7.84
CA PRO A 37 -1.35 12.71 6.79
C PRO A 37 -0.23 13.67 7.22
N GLY A 38 0.80 13.82 6.37
CA GLY A 38 1.95 14.68 6.64
C GLY A 38 3.13 14.00 7.37
N GLU A 39 2.99 12.74 7.80
CA GLU A 39 4.13 11.95 8.28
C GLU A 39 4.91 11.32 7.12
N GLU A 40 6.15 10.91 7.39
CA GLU A 40 7.01 10.23 6.42
C GLU A 40 6.39 8.92 5.93
N MET A 41 6.52 8.66 4.64
CA MET A 41 6.03 7.44 4.01
C MET A 41 7.07 6.34 4.13
N THR A 42 6.63 5.15 4.52
CA THR A 42 7.44 3.93 4.41
C THR A 42 6.94 3.06 3.27
N ARG A 43 7.79 2.18 2.78
CA ARG A 43 7.45 1.25 1.71
C ARG A 43 7.93 -0.14 2.01
N CYS A 44 7.19 -1.14 1.56
CA CYS A 44 7.65 -2.52 1.56
C CYS A 44 7.35 -3.20 0.22
N ALA A 45 8.12 -4.23 -0.10
CA ALA A 45 7.96 -5.04 -1.29
C ALA A 45 6.98 -6.20 -1.04
N ILE A 46 6.20 -6.56 -2.06
CA ILE A 46 5.22 -7.66 -2.00
C ILE A 46 5.42 -8.64 -3.15
N ALA A 47 5.22 -9.92 -2.85
CA ALA A 47 5.11 -10.94 -3.88
C ALA A 47 3.78 -10.78 -4.62
N CYS A 48 3.78 -11.08 -5.92
CA CYS A 48 2.61 -11.00 -6.77
C CYS A 48 2.28 -12.39 -7.31
N ASN A 49 1.00 -12.65 -7.54
CA ASN A 49 0.54 -13.90 -8.12
C ASN A 49 0.60 -13.80 -9.65
N ILE A 50 1.30 -14.74 -10.28
CA ILE A 50 1.33 -14.80 -11.75
C ILE A 50 -0.02 -15.30 -12.25
N ARG A 51 -0.68 -14.54 -13.12
CA ARG A 51 -1.94 -14.90 -13.79
C ARG A 51 -1.81 -14.68 -15.30
N GLY A 52 -1.55 -15.77 -16.02
CA GLY A 52 -1.35 -15.70 -17.47
C GLY A 52 -0.09 -14.89 -17.83
N LEU A 53 -0.29 -13.76 -18.52
CA LEU A 53 0.79 -12.87 -18.98
C LEU A 53 1.07 -11.68 -18.04
N THR A 54 0.42 -11.63 -16.87
CA THR A 54 0.59 -10.56 -15.88
C THR A 54 0.90 -11.10 -14.50
N SER A 55 1.47 -10.24 -13.66
CA SER A 55 1.61 -10.46 -12.21
C SER A 55 0.57 -9.59 -11.48
N ASP A 56 -0.34 -10.21 -10.75
CA ASP A 56 -1.35 -9.52 -9.94
C ASP A 56 -0.83 -9.34 -8.51
N CYS A 57 -0.62 -8.09 -8.11
CA CYS A 57 -0.06 -7.68 -6.83
C CYS A 57 -1.17 -7.12 -5.94
N GLN A 58 -1.16 -7.44 -4.64
CA GLN A 58 -2.15 -6.91 -3.69
C GLN A 58 -1.45 -6.30 -2.48
N CYS A 59 -1.64 -5.01 -2.28
CA CYS A 59 -1.13 -4.33 -1.09
C CYS A 59 -1.95 -4.71 0.15
N PRO A 60 -1.31 -5.06 1.28
CA PRO A 60 -2.03 -5.19 2.53
C PRO A 60 -2.55 -3.82 2.98
N GLU A 61 -3.63 -3.81 3.75
CA GLU A 61 -4.24 -2.57 4.24
C GLU A 61 -3.34 -1.84 5.23
N ASN A 62 -2.63 -2.59 6.09
CA ASN A 62 -1.71 -2.04 7.08
C ASN A 62 -0.28 -2.48 6.84
N PHE A 63 0.65 -1.67 7.34
CA PHE A 63 2.04 -2.08 7.40
C PHE A 63 2.17 -3.28 8.36
N PRO A 64 2.94 -4.31 7.97
CA PRO A 64 3.26 -5.46 8.81
C PRO A 64 3.71 -5.05 10.21
N ASN A 65 3.13 -5.66 11.25
CA ASN A 65 3.40 -5.36 12.66
C ASN A 65 3.04 -3.92 13.12
N ARG A 66 2.39 -3.09 12.30
CA ARG A 66 1.97 -1.73 12.66
C ARG A 66 0.60 -1.38 12.09
N ARG A 67 -0.47 -1.67 12.84
CA ARG A 67 -1.87 -1.40 12.44
C ARG A 67 -2.19 0.08 12.21
N ASN A 68 -1.43 0.99 12.83
CA ASN A 68 -1.61 2.43 12.65
C ASN A 68 -0.96 2.98 11.37
N TRP A 69 -0.15 2.18 10.66
CA TRP A 69 0.39 2.56 9.37
C TRP A 69 -0.52 1.99 8.29
N VAL A 70 -1.20 2.87 7.57
CA VAL A 70 -2.23 2.51 6.61
C VAL A 70 -1.68 2.70 5.20
N TYR A 71 -2.05 1.80 4.31
CA TYR A 71 -1.74 1.88 2.90
C TYR A 71 -2.30 3.18 2.31
N THR A 72 -1.49 3.84 1.49
CA THR A 72 -1.78 5.19 0.99
C THR A 72 -2.52 5.22 -0.34
N GLY A 73 -2.78 4.06 -0.96
CA GLY A 73 -3.24 4.00 -2.35
C GLY A 73 -2.11 4.15 -3.38
N SER A 74 -0.85 4.28 -2.94
CA SER A 74 0.30 4.41 -3.82
C SER A 74 1.10 3.10 -3.88
N ASN A 75 1.25 2.57 -5.09
CA ASN A 75 1.97 1.33 -5.39
C ASN A 75 2.82 1.49 -6.65
N GLU A 76 3.86 0.66 -6.77
CA GLU A 76 4.73 0.59 -7.95
C GLU A 76 5.07 -0.85 -8.31
N CYS A 77 5.28 -1.11 -9.59
CA CYS A 77 5.86 -2.37 -10.07
C CYS A 77 7.38 -2.28 -9.98
N ILE A 78 7.99 -3.30 -9.39
CA ILE A 78 9.44 -3.37 -9.14
C ILE A 78 10.04 -4.63 -9.76
N THR A 79 11.32 -4.58 -10.09
CA THR A 79 12.05 -5.74 -10.62
C THR A 79 12.34 -6.78 -9.54
N GLN A 80 12.71 -8.00 -9.94
CA GLN A 80 13.21 -9.03 -9.03
C GLN A 80 14.38 -8.52 -8.17
N THR A 81 15.33 -7.80 -8.76
CA THR A 81 16.49 -7.26 -8.04
C THR A 81 16.05 -6.28 -6.95
N GLN A 82 15.13 -5.36 -7.29
CA GLN A 82 14.57 -4.42 -6.33
C GLN A 82 13.77 -5.13 -5.23
N PHE A 83 13.02 -6.18 -5.57
CA PHE A 83 12.33 -7.01 -4.60
C PHE A 83 13.32 -7.61 -3.60
N THR A 84 14.38 -8.28 -4.07
CA THR A 84 15.34 -8.96 -3.19
C THR A 84 16.05 -8.01 -2.20
N ILE A 85 16.35 -6.78 -2.61
CA ILE A 85 17.06 -5.81 -1.74
C ILE A 85 16.12 -4.99 -0.84
N ARG A 86 14.83 -4.87 -1.18
CA ARG A 86 13.87 -4.10 -0.39
C ARG A 86 13.35 -4.91 0.79
N ALA A 87 12.94 -4.22 1.85
CA ALA A 87 12.23 -4.83 2.96
C ALA A 87 10.91 -5.43 2.46
N GLN A 88 10.79 -6.76 2.57
CA GLN A 88 9.59 -7.51 2.20
C GLN A 88 8.50 -7.26 3.21
N CYS A 89 7.25 -6.99 2.83
CA CYS A 89 6.20 -6.73 3.81
C CYS A 89 6.10 -7.87 4.85
N GLN A 90 6.17 -9.14 4.44
CA GLN A 90 6.15 -10.26 5.39
C GLN A 90 7.28 -10.21 6.45
N ASN A 91 8.41 -9.56 6.13
CA ASN A 91 9.60 -9.43 6.97
C ASN A 91 10.03 -7.96 7.16
N ALA A 92 9.10 -7.01 7.01
CA ALA A 92 9.45 -5.61 6.97
C ALA A 92 9.63 -5.14 8.41
N ASP A 93 10.87 -5.20 8.89
CA ASP A 93 11.24 -4.53 10.13
C ASP A 93 11.37 -3.02 9.84
N PRO A 94 10.47 -2.19 10.40
CA PRO A 94 10.49 -0.75 10.20
C PRO A 94 11.70 -0.05 10.83
N ASN A 95 12.47 -0.74 11.67
CA ASN A 95 13.71 -0.21 12.26
C ASN A 95 14.96 -0.70 11.52
N ARG A 96 14.80 -1.49 10.46
CA ARG A 96 15.92 -1.92 9.63
C ARG A 96 16.42 -0.72 8.84
N ILE A 97 17.48 -0.09 9.36
CA ILE A 97 18.27 0.88 8.60
C ILE A 97 18.77 0.15 7.35
N LEU A 98 18.31 0.60 6.18
CA LEU A 98 18.88 0.18 4.90
C LEU A 98 20.29 0.81 4.85
N GLY A 99 21.27 0.06 5.35
CA GLY A 99 22.69 0.42 5.26
C GLY A 99 23.22 0.32 3.84
#